data_AF-A0A6V8Q6R2-F1
#
_entry.id   AF-A0A6V8Q6R2-F1
#
_cell.length_a   1.000
_cell.length_b   1.000
_cell.length_c   1.000
_cell.angle_alpha   90.00
_cell.angle_beta   90.00
_cell.angle_gamma   90.00
#
_symmetry.space_group_name_H-M   'P 1'
#
loop_
_entity.id
_entity.type
_entity.pdbx_description
1 polymer ?
#
loop_
_entity_poly.entity_id
_entity_poly.type
_entity_poly.pdbx_seq_one_letter_code
_entity_poly.pdbx_strand_id
1 'polypeptide(L)'
;MIRFPYLRIGNDSYPVIPIRLYGPDGNVLTRALLDSGARISLFQADLAQAIGVDVESGEPIYLEGIGGRILGYTHTLTYEINGHTFIGRIAFSRELLISFNLPGRHGFFENFAVVFDESRQEIRLLTE
;
A
#
# COMPACT_ATOMS: atom_id res chain seq x y z
N MET A 1 9.16 -9.51 14.53
CA MET A 1 7.79 -9.94 14.13
C MET A 1 6.78 -8.90 14.60
N ILE A 2 6.07 -8.31 13.66
CA ILE A 2 5.04 -7.29 13.87
C ILE A 2 3.67 -7.96 13.70
N ARG A 3 2.68 -7.57 14.51
CA ARG A 3 1.33 -8.14 14.51
C ARG A 3 0.30 -7.04 14.34
N PHE A 4 -0.67 -7.27 13.47
CA PHE A 4 -1.84 -6.40 13.33
C PHE A 4 -3.11 -7.25 13.39
N PRO A 5 -4.11 -6.89 14.20
CA PRO A 5 -5.43 -7.48 14.04
C PRO A 5 -6.02 -7.06 12.70
N TYR A 6 -6.86 -7.89 12.11
CA TYR A 6 -7.67 -7.49 10.97
C TYR A 6 -8.54 -6.30 11.35
N LEU A 7 -8.73 -5.39 10.41
CA LEU A 7 -9.61 -4.26 10.57
C LEU A 7 -11.05 -4.70 10.34
N ARG A 8 -11.92 -4.52 11.35
CA ARG A 8 -13.34 -4.81 11.23
C ARG A 8 -14.09 -3.61 10.65
N ILE A 9 -14.83 -3.83 9.56
CA ILE A 9 -15.65 -2.83 8.88
C ILE A 9 -17.03 -3.44 8.67
N GLY A 10 -18.03 -2.91 9.39
CA GLY A 10 -19.34 -3.54 9.47
C GLY A 10 -19.24 -4.94 10.06
N ASN A 11 -19.71 -5.93 9.30
CA ASN A 11 -19.70 -7.33 9.70
C ASN A 11 -18.45 -8.09 9.23
N ASP A 12 -17.67 -7.50 8.33
CA ASP A 12 -16.52 -8.13 7.70
C ASP A 12 -15.21 -7.66 8.33
N SER A 13 -14.16 -8.43 8.11
CA SER A 13 -12.81 -8.20 8.61
C SER A 13 -11.80 -8.31 7.49
N TYR A 14 -10.87 -7.36 7.46
CA TYR A 14 -9.96 -7.17 6.35
C TYR A 14 -8.52 -7.10 6.82
N PRO A 15 -7.56 -7.70 6.08
CA PRO A 15 -6.16 -7.63 6.42
C PRO A 15 -5.55 -6.26 6.04
N VAL A 16 -5.94 -5.23 6.78
CA VAL A 16 -5.54 -3.83 6.58
C VAL A 16 -4.53 -3.43 7.64
N ILE A 17 -3.41 -2.85 7.22
CA ILE A 17 -2.37 -2.34 8.12
C ILE A 17 -2.18 -0.83 7.99
N PRO A 18 -1.70 -0.15 9.05
CA PRO A 18 -1.17 1.20 8.93
C PRO A 18 0.16 1.19 8.15
N ILE A 19 0.29 2.10 7.19
CA ILE A 19 1.52 2.34 6.42
C ILE A 19 1.75 3.84 6.38
N ARG A 20 2.96 4.28 6.72
CA ARG A 20 3.38 5.67 6.55
C ARG A 20 4.20 5.80 5.27
N LEU A 21 3.88 6.81 4.48
CA LEU A 21 4.61 7.17 3.26
C LEU A 21 5.34 8.49 3.50
N TYR A 22 6.59 8.57 3.07
CA TYR A 22 7.40 9.78 3.14
C TYR A 22 7.60 10.36 1.74
N GLY A 23 7.41 11.67 1.61
CA GLY A 23 7.65 12.46 0.41
C GLY A 23 8.37 13.78 0.72
N PRO A 24 8.59 14.63 -0.28
CA PRO A 24 9.32 15.89 -0.12
C PRO A 24 8.77 16.82 0.96
N ASP A 25 7.45 16.90 1.09
CA ASP A 25 6.79 17.88 1.99
C ASP A 25 6.42 17.27 3.34
N GLY A 26 6.86 16.03 3.62
CA GLY A 26 6.64 15.37 4.90
C GLY A 26 6.22 13.92 4.75
N ASN A 27 5.19 13.52 5.48
CA ASN A 27 4.71 12.15 5.47
C ASN A 27 3.23 12.05 5.78
N VAL A 28 2.61 10.97 5.33
CA VAL A 28 1.20 10.66 5.57
C VAL A 28 1.07 9.25 6.12
N LEU A 29 0.29 9.08 7.19
CA LEU A 29 -0.11 7.78 7.69
C LEU A 29 -1.44 7.40 7.05
N THR A 30 -1.46 6.30 6.32
CA THR A 30 -2.67 5.76 5.68
C THR A 30 -2.91 4.31 6.07
N ARG A 31 -4.05 3.78 5.65
CA ARG A 31 -4.41 2.36 5.79
C ARG A 31 -4.37 1.70 4.42
N ALA A 32 -3.87 0.47 4.39
CA ALA A 32 -3.69 -0.27 3.15
C ALA A 32 -4.09 -1.73 3.35
N LEU A 33 -4.90 -2.25 2.42
CA LEU A 33 -5.32 -3.65 2.36
C LEU A 33 -4.20 -4.45 1.69
N LEU A 34 -3.62 -5.41 2.39
CA LEU A 34 -2.52 -6.20 1.84
C LEU A 34 -3.00 -7.07 0.67
N ASP A 35 -2.38 -6.92 -0.49
CA ASP A 35 -2.76 -7.61 -1.72
C ASP A 35 -1.54 -8.26 -2.38
N SER A 36 -1.32 -9.54 -2.08
CA SER A 36 -0.26 -10.31 -2.74
C SER A 36 -0.52 -10.58 -4.23
N GLY A 37 -1.75 -10.35 -4.72
CA GLY A 37 -2.13 -10.47 -6.12
C GLY A 37 -1.55 -9.35 -6.99
N ALA A 38 -1.39 -8.15 -6.43
CA ALA A 38 -0.83 -7.00 -7.12
C ALA A 38 0.71 -7.08 -7.25
N ARG A 39 1.25 -6.77 -8.44
CA ARG A 39 2.71 -6.71 -8.66
C ARG A 39 3.34 -5.45 -8.05
N ILE A 40 2.73 -4.29 -8.26
CA ILE A 40 3.17 -2.98 -7.76
C ILE A 40 2.09 -2.43 -6.85
N SER A 41 2.49 -1.67 -5.83
CA SER A 41 1.56 -0.98 -4.94
C SER A 41 0.73 0.07 -5.68
N LEU A 42 -0.58 0.14 -5.44
CA LEU A 42 -1.50 1.12 -6.04
C LEU A 42 -2.21 1.91 -4.94
N PHE A 43 -2.00 3.23 -4.95
CA PHE A 43 -2.47 4.15 -3.91
C PHE A 43 -3.23 5.33 -4.53
N GLN A 44 -4.08 5.96 -3.72
CA GLN A 44 -4.85 7.13 -4.12
C GLN A 44 -3.94 8.34 -4.34
N ALA A 45 -4.23 9.13 -5.38
CA ALA A 45 -3.42 10.29 -5.78
C ALA A 45 -3.42 11.44 -4.76
N ASP A 46 -4.43 11.57 -3.91
CA ASP A 46 -4.48 12.57 -2.84
C ASP A 46 -3.37 12.38 -1.80
N LEU A 47 -2.98 11.14 -1.53
CA LEU A 47 -1.85 10.84 -0.65
C LEU A 47 -0.53 11.37 -1.18
N ALA A 48 -0.32 11.32 -2.50
CA ALA A 48 0.87 11.89 -3.13
C ALA A 48 0.91 13.41 -2.94
N GLN A 49 -0.23 14.09 -3.16
CA GLN A 49 -0.36 15.52 -2.94
C GLN A 49 -0.08 15.89 -1.48
N ALA A 50 -0.57 15.09 -0.53
CA ALA A 50 -0.37 15.31 0.91
C ALA A 50 1.10 15.21 1.36
N ILE A 51 1.97 14.57 0.56
CA ILE A 51 3.40 14.42 0.86
C ILE A 51 4.30 15.17 -0.13
N GLY A 52 3.75 16.04 -0.97
CA GLY A 52 4.53 16.88 -1.89
C GLY A 52 5.02 16.16 -3.15
N VAL A 53 4.36 15.07 -3.56
CA VAL A 53 4.68 14.35 -4.79
C VAL A 53 3.73 14.81 -5.90
N ASP A 54 4.31 15.34 -6.99
CA ASP A 54 3.59 15.55 -8.24
C ASP A 54 3.29 14.19 -8.89
N VAL A 55 2.01 13.81 -8.93
CA VAL A 55 1.59 12.49 -9.40
C VAL A 55 2.03 12.27 -10.84
N GLU A 56 1.77 13.24 -11.71
CA GLU A 56 2.00 13.15 -13.14
C GLU A 56 3.48 13.24 -13.54
N SER A 57 4.39 13.61 -12.62
CA SER A 57 5.83 13.58 -12.88
C SER A 57 6.43 12.17 -12.90
N GLY A 58 5.66 11.15 -12.46
CA GLY A 58 6.07 9.75 -12.47
C GLY A 58 5.95 9.08 -13.84
N GLU A 59 6.53 7.89 -13.99
CA GLU A 59 6.38 7.11 -15.23
C GLU A 59 4.95 6.55 -15.31
N PRO A 60 4.16 6.86 -16.36
CA PRO A 60 2.80 6.36 -16.50
C PRO A 60 2.80 4.86 -16.71
N ILE A 61 1.90 4.17 -16.01
CA ILE A 61 1.67 2.74 -16.12
C ILE A 61 0.17 2.46 -16.16
N TYR A 62 -0.22 1.47 -16.94
CA TYR A 62 -1.56 0.93 -16.84
C TYR A 62 -1.53 -0.37 -16.05
N LEU A 63 -2.37 -0.44 -15.02
CA LEU A 63 -2.57 -1.60 -14.17
C LEU A 63 -3.89 -2.28 -14.56
N GLU A 64 -3.86 -3.60 -14.69
CA GLU A 64 -5.03 -4.39 -15.10
C GLU A 64 -5.48 -5.29 -13.96
N GLY A 65 -6.78 -5.36 -13.74
CA GLY A 65 -7.43 -6.21 -12.75
C GLY A 65 -8.84 -6.58 -13.15
N ILE A 66 -9.58 -7.20 -12.23
CA ILE A 66 -10.96 -7.67 -12.50
C ILE A 66 -11.90 -6.52 -12.92
N GLY A 67 -11.69 -5.32 -12.37
CA GLY A 67 -12.48 -4.13 -12.69
C GLY A 67 -12.08 -3.41 -13.98
N GLY A 68 -11.13 -3.95 -14.75
CA GLY A 68 -10.60 -3.32 -15.96
C GLY A 68 -9.21 -2.73 -15.77
N ARG A 69 -8.93 -1.65 -16.50
CA ARG A 69 -7.61 -1.02 -16.57
C ARG A 69 -7.64 0.34 -15.89
N ILE A 70 -6.63 0.61 -15.07
CA ILE A 70 -6.46 1.87 -14.34
C ILE A 70 -5.13 2.52 -14.77
N LEU A 71 -5.15 3.81 -15.09
CA LEU A 71 -3.94 4.60 -15.27
C LEU A 71 -3.38 5.01 -13.90
N GLY A 72 -2.10 4.74 -13.69
CA GLY A 72 -1.35 5.24 -12.55
C GLY A 72 0.00 5.80 -12.98
N TYR A 73 0.67 6.46 -12.05
CA TYR A 73 2.00 7.04 -12.26
C TYR A 73 2.93 6.53 -11.19
N THR A 74 4.05 5.96 -11.62
CA THR A 74 4.97 5.28 -10.70
C THR A 74 6.01 6.22 -10.12
N HIS A 75 6.24 6.03 -8.82
CA HIS A 75 7.19 6.76 -7.99
C HIS A 75 7.95 5.77 -7.12
N THR A 76 9.07 6.23 -6.56
CA THR A 76 9.83 5.49 -5.56
C THR A 76 9.83 6.30 -4.28
N LEU A 77 9.28 5.73 -3.21
CA LEU A 77 9.12 6.42 -1.92
C LEU A 77 9.66 5.58 -0.78
N THR A 78 9.90 6.23 0.36
CA THR A 78 10.16 5.53 1.62
C THR A 78 8.85 5.21 2.30
N TYR A 79 8.70 3.94 2.67
CA TYR A 79 7.62 3.38 3.44
C TYR A 79 8.09 3.19 4.88
N GLU A 80 7.18 3.28 5.84
CA GLU A 80 7.40 2.84 7.21
C GLU A 80 6.22 2.04 7.73
N ILE A 81 6.52 0.88 8.31
CA ILE A 81 5.56 0.06 9.06
C ILE A 81 6.16 -0.26 10.43
N ASN A 82 5.52 0.24 11.48
CA ASN A 82 5.90 -0.02 12.87
C ASN A 82 7.40 0.25 13.14
N GLY A 83 7.92 1.39 12.64
CA GLY A 83 9.33 1.78 12.78
C GLY A 83 10.31 1.13 11.79
N HIS A 84 9.87 0.16 10.98
CA HIS A 84 10.69 -0.42 9.92
C HIS A 84 10.53 0.35 8.63
N THR A 85 11.61 0.94 8.13
CA THR A 85 11.64 1.74 6.91
C THR A 85 12.25 0.98 5.74
N PHE A 86 11.68 1.13 4.55
CA PHE A 86 12.22 0.57 3.31
C PHE A 86 11.79 1.40 2.11
N ILE A 87 12.51 1.25 0.99
CA ILE A 87 12.17 1.91 -0.27
C ILE A 87 11.27 0.97 -1.08
N GLY A 88 10.18 1.50 -1.64
CA GLY A 88 9.25 0.74 -2.46
C GLY A 88 8.79 1.52 -3.69
N ARG A 89 8.47 0.78 -4.76
CA ARG A 89 7.80 1.35 -5.94
C ARG A 89 6.29 1.41 -5.68
N ILE A 90 5.73 2.59 -5.92
CA ILE A 90 4.31 2.90 -5.76
C ILE A 90 3.76 3.44 -7.06
N ALA A 91 2.52 3.12 -7.40
CA ALA A 91 1.73 3.81 -8.41
C ALA A 91 0.66 4.64 -7.71
N PHE A 92 0.57 5.92 -8.04
CA PHE A 92 -0.56 6.77 -7.64
C PHE A 92 -1.55 6.88 -8.79
N SER A 93 -2.84 6.76 -8.48
CA SER A 93 -3.90 6.90 -9.47
C SER A 93 -5.03 7.78 -8.96
N ARG A 94 -5.55 8.63 -9.86
CA ARG A 94 -6.79 9.40 -9.67
C ARG A 94 -8.04 8.57 -9.94
N GLU A 95 -7.89 7.42 -10.61
CA GLU A 95 -8.98 6.51 -10.96
C GLU A 95 -9.22 5.46 -9.87
N LEU A 96 -8.40 5.43 -8.82
CA LEU A 96 -8.57 4.52 -7.70
C LEU A 96 -9.74 4.99 -6.79
N LEU A 97 -10.95 4.56 -7.15
CA LEU A 97 -12.18 4.90 -6.43
C LEU A 97 -12.49 3.96 -5.25
N ILE A 98 -11.69 2.92 -5.02
CA ILE A 98 -11.89 1.94 -3.95
C ILE A 98 -11.41 2.46 -2.58
N SER A 99 -11.96 1.89 -1.51
CA SER A 99 -11.74 2.34 -0.12
C SER A 99 -10.37 2.00 0.49
N PHE A 100 -9.52 1.25 -0.21
CA PHE A 100 -8.20 0.86 0.31
C PHE A 100 -7.10 1.07 -0.72
N ASN A 101 -5.96 1.55 -0.22
CA ASN A 101 -4.68 1.44 -0.90
C ASN A 101 -4.22 -0.01 -0.89
N LEU A 102 -3.52 -0.43 -1.94
CA LEU A 102 -3.14 -1.83 -2.16
C LEU A 102 -1.62 -1.95 -2.25
N PRO A 103 -0.91 -2.36 -1.19
CA PRO A 103 0.51 -2.68 -1.27
C PRO A 103 0.66 -3.93 -2.14
N GLY A 104 1.49 -3.83 -3.18
CA GLY A 104 1.79 -4.93 -4.08
C GLY A 104 3.12 -5.59 -3.71
N ARG A 105 3.47 -6.66 -4.43
CA ARG A 105 4.64 -7.48 -4.11
C ARG A 105 5.96 -6.70 -4.12
N HIS A 106 6.16 -5.85 -5.12
CA HIS A 106 7.38 -5.05 -5.26
C HIS A 106 7.47 -3.99 -4.17
N GLY A 107 8.58 -3.96 -3.43
CA GLY A 107 8.73 -3.16 -2.22
C GLY A 107 8.15 -3.84 -0.98
N PHE A 108 6.82 -3.97 -0.84
CA PHE A 108 6.25 -4.43 0.43
C PHE A 108 6.52 -5.92 0.73
N PHE A 109 6.06 -6.85 -0.12
CA PHE A 109 6.20 -8.29 0.17
C PHE A 109 7.63 -8.80 -0.06
N GLU A 110 8.48 -8.02 -0.74
CA GLU A 110 9.92 -8.29 -0.82
C GLU A 110 10.64 -7.99 0.50
N ASN A 111 10.15 -7.04 1.30
CA ASN A 111 10.74 -6.65 2.59
C ASN A 111 10.14 -7.38 3.79
N PHE A 112 8.98 -8.03 3.64
CA PHE A 112 8.32 -8.78 4.71
C PHE A 112 7.86 -10.14 4.24
N ALA A 113 8.15 -11.18 5.03
CA ALA A 113 7.35 -12.39 4.98
C ALA A 113 6.00 -12.12 5.65
N VAL A 114 4.93 -12.19 4.85
CA VAL A 114 3.57 -11.84 5.26
C VAL A 114 2.77 -13.11 5.54
N VAL A 115 2.15 -13.18 6.71
CA VAL A 115 1.24 -14.27 7.08
C VAL A 115 -0.14 -13.70 7.37
N PHE A 116 -1.14 -14.21 6.66
CA PHE A 116 -2.56 -14.02 6.93
C PHE A 116 -3.06 -15.19 7.78
N ASP A 117 -3.36 -14.95 9.06
CA ASP A 117 -3.95 -15.94 9.95
C ASP A 117 -5.46 -15.69 10.05
N GLU A 118 -6.20 -16.23 9.09
CA GLU A 118 -7.66 -16.04 9.01
C GLU A 118 -8.39 -16.60 10.23
N SER A 119 -7.90 -17.72 10.78
CA SER A 119 -8.51 -18.33 11.97
C SER A 119 -8.46 -17.42 13.20
N ARG A 120 -7.42 -16.59 13.27
CA ARG A 120 -7.20 -15.62 14.35
C ARG A 120 -7.51 -14.18 13.95
N GLN A 121 -7.86 -13.95 12.69
CA GLN A 121 -8.10 -12.61 12.14
C GLN A 121 -6.89 -11.68 12.41
N GLU A 122 -5.69 -12.17 12.10
CA GLU A 122 -4.41 -11.49 12.41
C GLU A 122 -3.47 -11.53 11.20
N ILE A 123 -2.76 -10.42 10.99
CA ILE A 123 -1.62 -10.31 10.07
C ILE A 123 -0.33 -10.39 10.88
N ARG A 124 0.63 -11.19 10.42
CA ARG A 124 1.99 -11.19 10.95
C ARG A 124 2.97 -10.80 9.86
N LEU A 125 3.83 -9.83 10.16
CA LEU A 125 4.95 -9.43 9.30
C LEU A 125 6.25 -9.84 9.97
N LEU A 126 7.08 -10.58 9.24
CA LEU A 126 8.41 -10.96 9.68
C LEU A 126 9.42 -10.23 8.79
N THR A 127 10.39 -9.58 9.43
CA THR A 127 11.58 -9.03 8.79
C THR A 127 12.73 -10.00 9.04
N GLU A 128 13.71 -10.04 8.14
CA GLU A 128 15.00 -10.67 8.43
C GLU A 128 15.73 -9.96 9.59
#